data_AF-A0A1B6JFM1-F1
#
_entry.id   AF-A0A1B6JFM1-F1
#
_cell.length_a   1.000
_cell.length_b   1.000
_cell.length_c   1.000
_cell.angle_alpha   90.00
_cell.angle_beta   90.00
_cell.angle_gamma   90.00
#
_symmetry.space_group_name_H-M   'P 1'
#
loop_
_entity.id
_entity.type
_entity.pdbx_description
1 polymer ?
#
loop_
_entity_poly.entity_id
_entity_poly.type
_entity_poly.pdbx_seq_one_letter_code
_entity_poly.pdbx_strand_id
1 'polypeptide(L)'
;LWTVLEGFSDSERVLFMRFVSGRSRLPANLADLSQRFQIMKVERTIDGLPTAQTCFFQLRLPPYSCVERMAERLRYAINNCRSIDMDNYMLTRNADVGSDED
;
A
#
# COMPACT_ATOMS: atom_id res chain seq x y z
N LEU A 1 8.31 1.64 -12.64
CA LEU A 1 8.21 1.50 -11.18
C LEU A 1 9.58 1.60 -10.52
N TRP A 2 10.51 0.69 -10.78
CA TRP A 2 11.82 0.67 -10.08
C TRP A 2 12.59 1.99 -10.21
N THR A 3 12.69 2.56 -11.41
CA THR A 3 13.27 3.90 -11.64
C THR A 3 12.60 5.00 -10.80
N VAL A 4 11.29 4.91 -10.57
CA VAL A 4 10.57 5.87 -9.72
C VAL A 4 10.96 5.68 -8.25
N LEU A 5 11.04 4.43 -7.78
CA LEU A 5 11.39 4.10 -6.39
C LEU A 5 12.87 4.38 -6.07
N GLU A 6 13.76 4.28 -7.05
CA GLU A 6 15.16 4.69 -6.92
C GLU A 6 15.26 6.19 -6.63
N GLY A 7 14.41 7.00 -7.29
CA GLY A 7 14.29 8.45 -7.05
C GLY A 7 13.48 8.85 -5.82
N PHE A 8 13.02 7.90 -5.00
CA PHE A 8 12.35 8.20 -3.73
C PHE A 8 13.38 8.39 -2.60
N SER A 9 13.09 9.35 -1.72
CA SER A 9 13.75 9.50 -0.42
C SER A 9 13.47 8.29 0.48
N ASP A 10 14.27 8.12 1.53
CA ASP A 10 14.06 7.04 2.50
C ASP A 10 12.69 7.14 3.20
N SER A 11 12.22 8.35 3.49
CA SER A 11 10.87 8.58 4.00
C SER A 11 9.78 8.11 3.04
N GLU A 12 9.93 8.38 1.75
CA GLU A 12 8.98 7.94 0.72
C GLU A 12 9.03 6.42 0.53
N ARG A 13 10.20 5.79 0.63
CA ARG A 13 10.35 4.33 0.58
C ARG A 13 9.64 3.65 1.75
N VAL A 14 9.71 4.22 2.96
CA VAL A 14 8.96 3.73 4.12
C VAL A 14 7.45 3.88 3.91
N LEU A 15 6.99 5.02 3.41
CA LEU A 15 5.57 5.23 3.09
C LEU A 15 5.09 4.26 2.01
N PHE A 16 5.89 4.01 0.98
CA PHE A 16 5.59 3.02 -0.04
C PHE A 16 5.46 1.62 0.57
N MET A 17 6.42 1.20 1.41
CA MET A 17 6.35 -0.07 2.13
C MET A 17 5.06 -0.22 2.93
N ARG A 18 4.67 0.82 3.68
CA ARG A 18 3.40 0.85 4.41
C ARG A 18 2.20 0.77 3.46
N PHE A 19 2.23 1.48 2.35
CA PHE A 19 1.16 1.46 1.35
C PHE A 19 0.92 0.05 0.77
N VAL A 20 1.98 -0.70 0.44
CA VAL A 20 1.85 -2.01 -0.20
C VAL A 20 1.71 -3.20 0.75
N SER A 21 2.16 -3.07 2.00
CA SER A 21 2.20 -4.18 2.96
C SER A 21 1.41 -3.93 4.25
N GLY A 22 1.02 -2.68 4.51
CA GLY A 22 0.46 -2.26 5.79
C GLY A 22 1.48 -2.18 6.93
N ARG A 23 2.74 -2.58 6.70
CA ARG A 23 3.78 -2.63 7.73
C ARG A 23 4.67 -1.40 7.66
N SER A 24 5.04 -0.85 8.81
CA SER A 24 5.99 0.25 8.90
C SER A 24 7.45 -0.20 8.77
N ARG A 25 7.72 -1.51 8.89
CA ARG A 25 9.05 -2.13 8.83
C ARG A 25 9.00 -3.49 8.15
N LEU A 26 10.08 -3.85 7.48
CA LEU A 26 10.30 -5.22 7.01
C LEU A 26 10.76 -6.12 8.17
N PRO A 27 10.47 -7.44 8.13
CA PRO A 27 11.05 -8.39 9.07
C PRO A 27 12.57 -8.40 8.97
N ALA A 28 13.25 -8.75 10.06
CA ALA A 28 14.71 -8.86 10.08
C ALA A 28 15.22 -9.97 9.13
N ASN A 29 14.44 -11.05 8.98
CA ASN A 29 14.71 -12.12 8.04
C ASN A 29 13.68 -12.10 6.90
N LEU A 30 14.15 -12.04 5.65
CA LEU A 30 13.28 -12.08 4.47
C LEU A 30 12.51 -13.40 4.34
N ALA A 31 12.98 -14.48 4.96
CA ALA A 31 12.24 -15.74 5.02
C ALA A 31 10.92 -15.64 5.81
N ASP A 32 10.81 -14.64 6.71
CA ASP A 32 9.60 -14.39 7.50
C ASP A 32 8.53 -13.62 6.71
N LEU A 33 8.84 -13.20 5.48
CA LEU A 33 7.83 -12.69 4.55
C LEU A 33 7.05 -13.88 4.00
N SER A 34 5.88 -14.14 4.58
CA SER A 34 4.96 -15.19 4.15
C SER A 34 4.49 -15.05 2.69
N GLN A 35 4.64 -13.86 2.10
CA GLN A 35 4.25 -13.55 0.73
C GLN A 35 5.31 -12.69 0.04
N ARG A 36 5.50 -12.93 -1.26
CA ARG A 36 6.37 -12.12 -2.11
C ARG A 36 5.64 -10.86 -2.58
N PHE A 37 6.35 -9.76 -2.70
CA PHE A 37 5.82 -8.54 -3.30
C PHE A 37 5.42 -8.78 -4.75
N GLN A 38 4.19 -8.42 -5.11
CA GLN A 38 3.63 -8.61 -6.45
C GLN A 38 3.24 -7.28 -7.09
N ILE A 39 3.54 -7.15 -8.38
CA ILE A 39 3.13 -5.99 -9.19
C ILE A 39 2.13 -6.48 -10.24
N MET A 40 0.89 -6.04 -10.12
CA MET A 40 -0.17 -6.33 -11.06
C MET A 40 -0.42 -5.11 -11.94
N LYS A 41 -0.33 -5.30 -13.26
CA LYS A 41 -0.85 -4.29 -14.19
C LYS A 41 -2.37 -4.46 -14.28
N VAL A 42 -3.09 -3.36 -14.17
CA VAL A 42 -4.56 -3.36 -14.27
C VAL A 42 -5.01 -2.47 -15.41
N GLU A 43 -6.03 -2.91 -16.14
CA GLU A 43 -6.64 -2.12 -17.19
C GLU A 43 -7.63 -1.13 -16.54
N ARG A 44 -7.15 0.09 -16.33
CA ARG A 44 -7.89 1.21 -15.74
C ARG A 44 -7.54 2.48 -16.51
N THR A 45 -8.18 3.59 -16.16
CA THR A 45 -7.88 4.92 -16.69
C THR A 45 -6.38 5.21 -16.67
N ILE A 46 -5.85 5.67 -17.81
CA ILE A 46 -4.46 6.11 -17.95
C ILE A 46 -4.18 7.20 -16.91
N ASP A 47 -2.99 7.15 -16.31
CA ASP A 47 -2.54 8.05 -15.26
C ASP A 47 -3.42 8.07 -14.01
N GLY A 48 -4.18 6.99 -13.79
CA GLY A 48 -4.95 6.77 -12.57
C GLY A 48 -4.07 6.57 -11.32
N LEU A 49 -4.70 6.59 -10.15
CA LEU A 49 -4.01 6.27 -8.91
C LEU A 49 -3.71 4.77 -8.80
N PRO A 50 -2.54 4.39 -8.27
CA PRO A 50 -2.27 3.00 -7.94
C PRO A 50 -3.10 2.59 -6.73
N THR A 51 -3.37 1.29 -6.60
CA THR A 51 -4.03 0.72 -5.41
C THR A 51 -3.18 -0.41 -4.85
N ALA A 52 -3.36 -0.71 -3.56
CA ALA A 52 -2.66 -1.80 -2.90
C ALA A 52 -3.64 -2.81 -2.31
N GLN A 53 -3.18 -4.04 -2.17
CA GLN A 53 -3.82 -5.10 -1.39
C GLN A 53 -2.79 -5.56 -0.37
N THR A 54 -2.84 -4.95 0.81
CA THR A 54 -1.85 -5.17 1.87
C THR A 54 -1.82 -6.62 2.36
N CYS A 55 -2.99 -7.25 2.47
CA CYS A 55 -3.13 -8.67 2.85
C CYS A 55 -2.42 -9.64 1.89
N PHE A 56 -2.17 -9.22 0.65
CA PHE A 56 -1.52 -10.01 -0.40
C PHE A 56 -0.16 -9.45 -0.83
N PHE A 57 0.34 -8.43 -0.12
CA PHE A 57 1.55 -7.68 -0.46
C PHE A 57 1.62 -7.29 -1.95
N GLN A 58 0.52 -6.76 -2.47
CA GLN A 58 0.34 -6.55 -3.91
C GLN A 58 0.09 -5.08 -4.24
N LEU A 59 0.81 -4.58 -5.25
CA LEU A 59 0.61 -3.28 -5.87
C LEU A 59 -0.10 -3.45 -7.22
N ARG A 60 -1.21 -2.73 -7.42
CA ARG A 60 -1.91 -2.63 -8.69
C ARG A 60 -1.59 -1.30 -9.37
N LEU A 61 -0.97 -1.38 -10.54
CA LEU A 61 -0.56 -0.23 -11.34
C LEU A 61 -1.46 -0.07 -12.57
N PRO A 62 -2.13 1.08 -12.73
CA PRO A 62 -2.73 1.45 -14.02
C PRO A 62 -1.65 1.76 -15.06
N PRO A 63 -2.02 1.87 -16.35
CA PRO A 63 -1.10 2.38 -17.37
C PRO A 63 -0.75 3.85 -17.08
N TYR A 64 0.52 4.21 -17.23
CA TYR A 64 1.01 5.59 -17.09
C TYR A 64 1.60 6.07 -18.41
N SER A 65 1.32 7.32 -18.77
CA SER A 65 1.80 7.93 -20.01
C SER A 65 3.32 8.15 -20.00
N CYS A 66 3.91 8.36 -18.82
CA CYS A 66 5.34 8.52 -18.63
C CYS A 66 5.78 8.22 -17.18
N VAL A 67 7.10 8.20 -16.95
CA VAL A 67 7.70 7.95 -15.63
C VAL A 67 7.31 9.02 -14.62
N GLU A 68 7.23 10.27 -15.04
CA GLU A 68 6.92 11.43 -14.20
C GLU A 68 5.49 11.34 -13.66
N ARG A 69 4.53 10.92 -14.50
CA ARG A 69 3.14 10.66 -14.08
C ARG A 69 3.06 9.51 -13.10
N MET A 70 3.79 8.42 -13.33
CA MET A 70 3.85 7.33 -12.37
C MET A 70 4.40 7.80 -11.01
N ALA A 71 5.45 8.62 -11.02
CA ALA A 71 6.05 9.18 -9.80
C ALA A 71 5.10 10.11 -9.05
N GLU A 72 4.44 11.04 -9.76
CA GLU A 72 3.44 11.95 -9.21
C GLU A 72 2.30 11.16 -8.54
N ARG A 73 1.74 10.16 -9.24
CA ARG A 73 0.59 9.38 -8.76
C ARG A 73 0.96 8.45 -7.60
N LEU A 74 2.16 7.84 -7.62
CA LEU A 74 2.65 7.06 -6.48
C LEU A 74 2.88 7.93 -5.26
N ARG A 75 3.55 9.09 -5.41
CA ARG A 75 3.74 10.04 -4.29
C ARG A 75 2.42 10.48 -3.71
N TYR A 76 1.44 10.79 -4.55
CA TYR A 76 0.11 11.12 -4.08
C TYR A 76 -0.49 9.98 -3.25
N ALA A 77 -0.48 8.74 -3.76
CA ALA A 77 -1.08 7.59 -3.07
C ALA A 77 -0.42 7.32 -1.70
N ILE A 78 0.92 7.25 -1.65
CA ILE A 78 1.63 6.90 -0.41
C ILE A 78 1.50 7.98 0.68
N ASN A 79 1.24 9.24 0.31
CA ASN A 79 1.08 10.34 1.27
C ASN A 79 -0.36 10.49 1.80
N ASN A 80 -1.36 10.09 0.99
CA ASN A 80 -2.78 10.29 1.30
C ASN A 80 -3.48 9.02 1.81
N CYS A 81 -3.02 7.81 1.44
CA CYS A 81 -3.59 6.55 1.92
C CYS A 81 -2.94 6.10 3.24
N ARG A 82 -3.39 6.67 4.37
CA ARG A 82 -2.77 6.45 5.70
C ARG A 82 -3.41 5.33 6.55
N SER A 83 -4.66 5.00 6.27
CA SER A 83 -5.44 3.95 6.94
C SER A 83 -5.71 2.78 6.01
N ILE A 84 -5.73 1.56 6.57
CA ILE A 84 -6.25 0.38 5.90
C ILE A 84 -7.71 0.28 6.32
N ASP A 85 -8.64 0.39 5.37
CA ASP A 85 -10.08 0.45 5.67
C ASP A 85 -10.58 -0.74 6.52
N MET A 86 -9.92 -1.89 6.38
CA MET A 86 -10.22 -3.11 7.15
C MET A 86 -9.86 -3.02 8.64
N ASP A 87 -8.83 -2.24 9.00
CA ASP A 87 -8.41 -2.10 10.40
C ASP A 87 -9.50 -1.39 11.22
N ASN A 88 -10.12 -0.36 10.65
CA ASN A 88 -11.22 0.36 11.29
C ASN A 88 -12.45 -0.52 11.47
N TYR A 89 -12.78 -1.37 10.49
CA TYR A 89 -13.89 -2.32 10.58
C TYR A 89 -13.73 -3.32 11.73
N MET A 90 -12.51 -3.82 11.94
CA MET A 90 -12.23 -4.75 13.04
C MET A 90 -12.28 -4.06 14.41
N LEU A 91 -11.81 -2.82 14.51
CA LEU A 91 -11.88 -2.03 15.75
C LEU A 91 -13.34 -1.72 16.14
N THR A 92 -14.18 -1.32 15.18
CA THR A 92 -15.60 -1.04 15.45
C THR A 92 -16.37 -2.29 15.85
N ARG A 93 -16.08 -3.45 15.22
CA ARG A 93 -16.76 -4.69 15.58
C ARG A 93 -16.41 -5.17 16.99
N ASN A 94 -15.16 -5.01 17.41
CA ASN A 94 -14.74 -5.39 18.76
C ASN A 94 -15.29 -4.43 19.84
N ALA A 95 -15.58 -3.18 19.50
CA ALA A 95 -16.20 -2.23 20.42
C ALA A 95 -17.69 -2.55 20.67
N ASP A 96 -18.43 -3.03 19.65
CA ASP A 96 -19.85 -3.40 19.79
C ASP A 96 -20.06 -4.64 20.68
N VAL A 97 -19.13 -5.61 20.66
CA VAL A 97 -19.24 -6.85 21.46
C VAL A 97 -19.00 -6.61 22.96
N GLY A 98 -18.46 -5.46 23.36
CA GLY A 98 -18.15 -5.13 24.75
C GLY A 98 -19.27 -4.46 25.55
N SER A 99 -20.48 -4.34 25.01
CA SER A 99 -21.58 -3.57 25.63
C SER A 99 -22.79 -4.39 26.12
N ASP A 100 -22.75 -5.73 26.02
CA ASP A 100 -23.85 -6.61 26.43
C ASP A 100 -23.47 -7.58 27.57
N GLU A 101 -22.71 -7.14 28.57
CA GLU A 101 -22.56 -7.84 29.85
C GLU A 101 -23.03 -6.93 31.01
N ASP A 102 -24.34 -6.93 31.28
CA ASP A 102 -24.99 -6.55 32.56
C ASP A 102 -25.96 -7.67 33.00
#